data_AF-A0AAP0CJ29-F1
#
_entry.id   AF-A0AAP0CJ29-F1
#
_cell.length_a   1.000
_cell.length_b   1.000
_cell.length_c   1.000
_cell.angle_alpha   90.00
_cell.angle_beta   90.00
_cell.angle_gamma   90.00
#
_symmetry.space_group_name_H-M   'P 1'
#
loop_
_entity.id
_entity.type
_entity.pdbx_description
1 polymer ?
#
loop_
_entity_poly.entity_id
_entity_poly.type
_entity_poly.pdbx_seq_one_letter_code
_entity_poly.pdbx_strand_id
1 'polypeptide(L)'
;MASLQQQQPANLKSDEEERKRKRMISNRESARRSRAKKQQQLDELLGEITRLQNDNSAIVKKIDGATQMFVGVESQNNVLRAQLTELTDRLHSLNCVLHIAQEVSGMAMDIPEIPDTLLEPWKLPSSVQPITTSFNMNMF
;
A
#
# COMPACT_ATOMS: atom_id res chain seq x y z
N MET A 1 23.20 -82.75 -23.01
CA MET A 1 23.98 -81.49 -23.11
C MET A 1 23.23 -80.54 -24.03
N ALA A 2 23.28 -79.25 -23.69
CA ALA A 2 22.33 -78.20 -24.05
C ALA A 2 22.04 -78.03 -25.54
N SER A 3 20.75 -77.98 -25.90
CA SER A 3 20.27 -77.47 -27.18
C SER A 3 20.41 -75.95 -27.18
N LEU A 4 21.46 -75.45 -27.83
CA LEU A 4 21.64 -74.03 -28.12
C LEU A 4 20.54 -73.58 -29.09
N GLN A 5 19.46 -73.02 -28.53
CA GLN A 5 18.43 -72.36 -29.31
C GLN A 5 19.01 -71.06 -29.87
N GLN A 6 19.44 -71.12 -31.12
CA GLN A 6 19.92 -70.00 -31.90
C GLN A 6 18.74 -69.08 -32.22
N GLN A 7 18.38 -68.20 -31.27
CA GLN A 7 17.41 -67.13 -31.53
C GLN A 7 18.04 -66.11 -32.48
N GLN A 8 17.30 -65.86 -33.55
CA GLN A 8 17.76 -65.28 -34.82
C GLN A 8 18.04 -63.76 -34.74
N PRO A 9 18.96 -63.23 -35.57
CA PRO A 9 19.26 -61.79 -35.68
C PRO A 9 18.07 -60.92 -36.14
N ALA A 10 16.99 -61.53 -36.65
CA ALA A 10 15.76 -60.85 -37.03
C ALA A 10 14.93 -60.34 -35.83
N ASN A 11 14.98 -61.05 -34.69
CA ASN A 11 14.21 -60.70 -33.49
C ASN A 11 14.74 -59.40 -32.84
N LEU A 12 16.07 -59.22 -32.84
CA LEU A 12 16.74 -58.02 -32.29
C LEU A 12 16.45 -56.74 -33.10
N LYS A 13 16.36 -56.84 -34.43
CA LYS A 13 16.01 -55.69 -35.30
C LYS A 13 14.57 -55.25 -35.10
N SER A 14 13.65 -56.20 -34.95
CA SER A 14 12.24 -55.93 -34.63
C SER A 14 12.09 -55.24 -33.27
N ASP A 15 12.84 -55.67 -32.26
CA ASP A 15 12.83 -55.04 -30.93
C ASP A 15 13.39 -53.61 -30.94
N GLU A 16 14.45 -53.36 -31.72
CA GLU A 16 15.01 -52.01 -31.89
C GLU A 16 14.05 -51.06 -32.59
N GLU A 17 13.36 -51.52 -33.63
CA GLU A 17 12.32 -50.76 -34.33
C GLU A 17 11.14 -50.43 -33.41
N GLU A 18 10.70 -51.39 -32.59
CA GLU A 18 9.64 -51.18 -31.62
C GLU A 18 10.06 -50.18 -30.53
N ARG A 19 11.29 -50.27 -30.00
CA ARG A 19 11.86 -49.29 -29.07
C ARG A 19 11.96 -47.90 -29.68
N LYS A 20 12.34 -47.78 -30.96
CA LYS A 20 12.39 -46.50 -31.67
C LYS A 20 10.98 -45.91 -31.81
N ARG A 21 9.99 -46.72 -32.19
CA ARG A 21 8.58 -46.31 -32.27
C ARG A 21 8.06 -45.81 -30.92
N LYS A 22 8.28 -46.57 -29.84
CA LYS A 22 7.92 -46.18 -28.46
C LYS A 22 8.58 -44.85 -28.05
N ARG A 23 9.88 -44.67 -28.34
CA ARG A 23 10.60 -43.41 -28.09
C ARG A 23 10.03 -42.23 -28.86
N MET A 24 9.66 -42.39 -30.13
CA MET A 24 9.03 -41.32 -30.92
C MET A 24 7.68 -40.90 -30.34
N ILE A 25 6.85 -41.86 -29.91
CA ILE A 25 5.56 -41.57 -29.30
C ILE A 25 5.74 -40.87 -27.94
N SER A 26 6.64 -41.39 -27.10
CA SER A 26 6.94 -40.80 -25.79
C SER A 26 7.52 -39.39 -25.91
N ASN A 27 8.49 -39.17 -26.79
CA ASN A 27 9.05 -37.84 -27.04
C ASN A 27 7.99 -36.87 -27.57
N ARG A 28 7.13 -37.32 -28.50
CA ARG A 28 6.03 -36.51 -29.01
C ARG A 28 5.10 -36.07 -27.89
N GLU A 29 4.69 -36.98 -27.02
CA GLU A 29 3.82 -36.65 -25.89
C GLU A 29 4.53 -35.77 -24.86
N SER A 30 5.82 -36.00 -24.58
CA SER A 30 6.61 -35.15 -23.67
C SER A 30 6.76 -33.72 -24.20
N ALA A 31 7.00 -33.54 -25.50
CA ALA A 31 7.07 -32.24 -26.15
C ALA A 31 5.71 -31.53 -26.10
N ARG A 32 4.61 -32.26 -26.33
CA ARG A 32 3.25 -31.73 -26.18
C ARG A 32 2.98 -31.25 -24.77
N ARG A 33 3.28 -32.08 -23.76
CA ARG A 33 3.12 -31.74 -22.33
C ARG A 33 3.99 -30.55 -21.92
N SER A 34 5.23 -30.49 -22.41
CA SER A 34 6.13 -29.36 -22.15
C SER A 34 5.57 -28.05 -22.71
N ARG A 35 5.06 -28.06 -23.95
CA ARG A 35 4.41 -26.89 -24.56
C ARG A 35 3.14 -26.49 -23.79
N ALA A 36 2.30 -27.45 -23.44
CA ALA A 36 1.08 -27.19 -22.67
C ALA A 36 1.40 -26.58 -21.29
N LYS A 37 2.40 -27.10 -20.57
CA LYS A 37 2.84 -26.55 -19.29
C LYS A 37 3.33 -25.11 -19.42
N LYS A 38 4.13 -24.81 -20.45
CA LYS A 38 4.59 -23.44 -20.71
C LYS A 38 3.44 -22.50 -21.05
N GLN A 39 2.45 -22.96 -21.84
CA GLN A 39 1.27 -22.16 -22.16
C GLN A 39 0.47 -21.84 -20.89
N GLN A 40 0.22 -22.84 -20.05
CA GLN A 40 -0.47 -22.64 -18.77
C GLN A 40 0.24 -21.62 -17.88
N GLN A 41 1.57 -21.70 -17.78
CA GLN A 41 2.35 -20.73 -17.01
C GLN A 41 2.25 -19.31 -17.57
N LEU A 42 2.23 -19.15 -18.90
CA LEU A 42 2.01 -17.84 -19.52
C LEU A 42 0.61 -17.30 -19.23
N ASP A 43 -0.41 -18.15 -19.32
CA ASP A 43 -1.80 -17.77 -19.03
C ASP A 43 -1.97 -17.36 -17.56
N GLU A 44 -1.34 -18.09 -16.63
CA GLU A 44 -1.29 -17.75 -15.20
C GLU A 44 -0.63 -16.38 -14.96
N LEU A 45 0.53 -16.12 -15.58
CA LEU A 45 1.22 -14.84 -15.47
C LEU A 45 0.41 -13.68 -16.05
N LEU A 46 -0.26 -13.87 -17.18
CA LEU A 46 -1.15 -12.86 -17.77
C LEU A 46 -2.36 -12.57 -16.87
N GLY A 47 -2.91 -13.60 -16.23
CA GLY A 47 -3.96 -13.45 -15.22
C GLY A 47 -3.47 -12.64 -14.02
N GLU A 48 -2.26 -12.90 -13.53
CA GLU A 48 -1.67 -12.16 -12.42
C GLU A 48 -1.40 -10.69 -12.77
N ILE A 49 -0.86 -10.41 -13.96
CA ILE A 49 -0.67 -9.03 -14.45
C ILE A 49 -2.01 -8.29 -14.46
N THR A 50 -3.05 -8.91 -15.02
CA THR A 50 -4.38 -8.29 -15.11
C THR A 50 -4.96 -8.03 -13.72
N ARG A 51 -4.82 -8.97 -12.79
CA ARG A 51 -5.23 -8.80 -11.38
C ARG A 51 -4.50 -7.62 -10.74
N LEU A 52 -3.17 -7.58 -10.85
CA LEU A 52 -2.36 -6.52 -10.26
C LEU A 52 -2.68 -5.15 -10.86
N GLN A 53 -2.96 -5.07 -12.16
CA GLN A 53 -3.40 -3.82 -12.81
C GLN A 53 -4.74 -3.34 -12.26
N ASN A 54 -5.70 -4.25 -12.07
CA ASN A 54 -7.00 -3.92 -11.48
C ASN A 54 -6.86 -3.47 -10.03
N ASP A 55 -6.06 -4.18 -9.23
CA ASP A 55 -5.80 -3.84 -7.83
C ASP A 55 -5.12 -2.48 -7.71
N ASN A 56 -4.12 -2.20 -8.55
CA ASN A 56 -3.44 -0.91 -8.60
C ASN A 56 -4.44 0.21 -8.95
N SER A 57 -5.27 0.02 -9.98
CA SER A 57 -6.31 1.00 -10.35
C SER A 57 -7.29 1.26 -9.18
N ALA A 58 -7.67 0.23 -8.44
CA ALA A 58 -8.54 0.37 -7.28
C ALA A 58 -7.86 1.13 -6.13
N ILE A 59 -6.57 0.89 -5.88
CA ILE A 59 -5.78 1.60 -4.88
C ILE A 59 -5.66 3.08 -5.24
N VAL A 60 -5.34 3.40 -6.50
CA VAL A 60 -5.25 4.78 -6.98
C VAL A 60 -6.57 5.53 -6.74
N LYS A 61 -7.71 4.94 -7.10
CA LYS A 61 -9.04 5.55 -6.85
C LYS A 61 -9.30 5.80 -5.37
N LYS A 62 -8.85 4.91 -4.47
CA LYS A 62 -8.98 5.10 -3.01
C LYS A 62 -8.10 6.25 -2.53
N ILE A 63 -6.87 6.36 -3.04
CA ILE A 63 -5.96 7.47 -2.73
C ILE A 63 -6.56 8.80 -3.19
N ASP A 64 -7.09 8.85 -4.42
CA ASP A 64 -7.72 10.06 -4.94
C ASP A 64 -8.91 10.50 -4.08
N GLY A 65 -9.78 9.55 -3.69
CA GLY A 65 -10.91 9.83 -2.80
C GLY A 65 -10.47 10.34 -1.42
N ALA A 66 -9.47 9.69 -0.80
CA ALA A 66 -8.93 10.13 0.48
C ALA A 66 -8.29 11.53 0.40
N THR A 67 -7.60 11.82 -0.70
CA THR A 67 -6.99 13.13 -0.97
C THR A 67 -8.04 14.22 -1.08
N GLN A 68 -9.14 13.97 -1.81
CA GLN A 68 -10.26 14.92 -1.91
C GLN A 68 -10.91 15.19 -0.55
N MET A 69 -11.11 14.15 0.27
CA MET A 69 -11.63 14.34 1.63
C MET A 69 -10.66 15.14 2.49
N PHE A 70 -9.36 14.87 2.42
CA PHE A 70 -8.34 15.62 3.16
C PHE A 70 -8.36 17.10 2.80
N VAL A 71 -8.39 17.44 1.50
CA VAL A 71 -8.51 18.82 1.03
C VAL A 71 -9.79 19.47 1.54
N GLY A 72 -10.91 18.74 1.58
CA GLY A 72 -12.16 19.22 2.15
C GLY A 72 -12.03 19.57 3.64
N VAL A 73 -11.47 18.67 4.43
CA VAL A 73 -11.24 18.89 5.87
C VAL A 73 -10.25 20.01 6.11
N GLU A 74 -9.18 20.11 5.33
CA GLU A 74 -8.19 21.18 5.41
C GLU A 74 -8.82 22.55 5.13
N SER A 75 -9.71 22.64 4.12
CA SER A 75 -10.43 23.88 3.82
C SER A 75 -11.33 24.32 4.98
N GLN A 76 -12.06 23.38 5.60
CA GLN A 76 -12.88 23.65 6.77
C GLN A 76 -12.03 24.08 7.97
N ASN A 77 -10.87 23.46 8.15
CA ASN A 77 -9.93 23.84 9.19
C ASN A 77 -9.41 25.26 8.98
N ASN A 78 -9.10 25.65 7.75
CA ASN A 78 -8.69 27.02 7.42
C ASN A 78 -9.78 28.04 7.71
N VAL A 79 -11.05 27.73 7.43
CA VAL A 79 -12.19 28.59 7.80
C VAL A 79 -12.27 28.76 9.32
N LEU A 80 -12.18 27.65 10.07
CA LEU A 80 -12.21 27.69 11.54
C LEU A 80 -11.04 28.50 12.12
N ARG A 81 -9.83 28.37 11.54
CA ARG A 81 -8.67 29.18 11.92
C ARG A 81 -8.91 30.67 11.68
N ALA A 82 -9.45 31.03 10.52
CA ALA A 82 -9.75 32.43 10.20
C ALA A 82 -10.78 33.01 11.19
N GLN A 83 -11.84 32.25 11.51
CA GLN A 83 -12.85 32.66 12.49
C GLN A 83 -12.25 32.81 13.90
N LEU A 84 -11.37 31.90 14.29
CA LEU A 84 -10.68 31.96 15.58
C LEU A 84 -9.79 33.21 15.68
N THR A 85 -9.03 33.53 14.62
CA THR A 85 -8.24 34.77 14.54
C THR A 85 -9.13 36.00 14.63
N GLU A 86 -10.22 36.06 13.85
CA GLU A 86 -11.14 37.20 13.88
C GLU A 86 -11.74 37.43 15.28
N LEU A 87 -12.21 36.36 15.93
CA LEU A 87 -12.78 36.47 17.28
C LEU A 87 -11.73 36.89 18.30
N THR A 88 -10.50 36.40 18.17
CA THR A 88 -9.39 36.76 19.05
C THR A 88 -9.01 38.23 18.90
N ASP A 89 -8.91 38.72 17.66
CA ASP A 89 -8.63 40.13 17.38
C ASP A 89 -9.73 41.06 17.93
N ARG A 90 -11.00 40.66 17.77
CA ARG A 90 -12.14 41.40 18.33
C ARG A 90 -12.08 41.44 19.85
N LEU A 91 -11.75 40.33 20.51
CA LEU A 91 -11.61 40.28 21.96
C LEU A 91 -10.44 41.15 22.43
N HIS A 92 -9.30 41.10 21.74
CA HIS A 92 -8.14 41.93 22.05
C HIS A 92 -8.48 43.43 21.93
N SER A 93 -9.18 43.83 20.88
CA SER A 93 -9.66 45.21 20.70
C SER A 93 -10.57 45.67 21.85
N LEU A 94 -11.50 44.81 22.29
CA LEU A 94 -12.35 45.11 23.45
C LEU A 94 -11.55 45.22 24.75
N ASN A 95 -10.60 44.30 24.99
CA ASN A 95 -9.70 44.36 26.14
C ASN A 95 -8.87 45.64 26.15
N CYS A 96 -8.37 46.10 25.00
CA CYS A 96 -7.67 47.39 24.87
C CYS A 96 -8.57 48.57 25.27
N VAL A 97 -9.83 48.59 24.83
CA VAL A 97 -10.79 49.64 25.23
C VAL A 97 -11.06 49.61 26.74
N LEU A 98 -11.16 48.42 27.33
CA LEU A 98 -11.33 48.27 28.77
C LEU A 98 -10.10 48.77 29.55
N HIS A 99 -8.88 48.49 29.09
CA HIS A 99 -7.67 49.03 29.73
C HIS A 99 -7.65 50.56 29.73
N ILE A 100 -8.01 51.20 28.62
CA ILE A 100 -8.13 52.66 28.55
C ILE A 100 -9.19 53.17 29.55
N ALA A 101 -10.36 52.53 29.63
CA ALA A 101 -11.42 52.94 30.56
C ALA A 101 -11.04 52.74 32.03
N GLN A 102 -10.28 51.70 32.36
CA GLN A 102 -9.73 51.45 33.70
C GLN A 102 -8.75 52.57 34.10
N GLU A 103 -7.85 52.96 33.20
CA GLU A 103 -6.91 54.06 33.43
C GLU A 103 -7.62 55.39 33.68
N VAL A 104 -8.67 55.69 32.90
CA VAL A 104 -9.41 56.96 33.02
C VAL A 104 -10.31 57.00 34.26
N SER A 105 -10.96 55.89 34.60
CA SER A 105 -11.91 55.83 35.72
C SER A 105 -11.25 55.61 37.09
N GLY A 106 -10.01 55.09 37.10
CA GLY A 106 -9.33 54.68 38.33
C GLY A 106 -9.96 53.46 39.02
N MET A 107 -10.95 52.81 38.39
CA MET A 107 -11.59 51.61 38.90
C MET A 107 -10.90 50.37 38.31
N ALA A 108 -10.48 49.45 39.17
CA ALA A 108 -9.92 48.18 38.73
C ALA A 108 -11.00 47.36 38.00
N MET A 109 -10.73 46.98 36.75
CA MET A 109 -11.57 46.09 35.96
C MET A 109 -10.88 44.74 35.82
N ASP A 110 -11.65 43.65 35.91
CA ASP A 110 -11.17 42.28 35.73
C ASP A 110 -11.21 41.94 34.23
N ILE A 111 -10.09 42.19 33.54
CA ILE A 111 -9.96 42.01 32.09
C ILE A 111 -9.33 40.63 31.82
N PRO A 112 -10.03 39.71 31.15
CA PRO A 112 -9.51 38.37 30.90
C PRO A 112 -8.32 38.37 29.94
N GLU A 113 -7.23 37.68 30.29
CA GLU A 113 -6.13 37.37 29.38
C GLU A 113 -6.58 36.29 28.37
N ILE A 114 -6.23 36.47 27.10
CA ILE A 114 -6.51 35.48 26.05
C ILE A 114 -5.43 34.40 26.11
N PRO A 115 -5.76 33.11 26.40
CA PRO A 115 -4.75 32.07 26.52
C PRO A 115 -4.05 31.76 25.19
N ASP A 116 -2.72 31.68 25.20
CA ASP A 116 -1.88 31.28 24.04
C ASP A 116 -2.26 29.90 23.47
N THR A 117 -2.86 29.03 24.29
CA THR A 117 -3.37 27.72 23.88
C THR A 117 -4.50 27.80 22.86
N LEU A 118 -5.25 28.92 22.82
CA LEU A 118 -6.25 29.19 21.78
C LEU A 118 -5.60 29.58 20.46
N LEU A 119 -4.40 30.15 20.48
CA LEU A 119 -3.67 30.58 19.28
C LEU A 119 -2.88 29.42 18.65
N GLU A 120 -2.54 28.38 19.43
CA GLU A 120 -1.80 27.22 18.95
C GLU A 120 -2.41 25.87 19.38
N PRO A 121 -3.64 25.53 18.94
CA PRO A 121 -4.40 24.38 19.43
C PRO A 121 -3.71 23.00 19.21
N TRP A 122 -2.72 22.95 18.33
CA TRP A 122 -2.07 21.72 17.87
C TRP A 122 -0.59 21.63 18.26
N LYS A 123 -0.08 22.50 19.14
CA LYS A 123 1.17 22.22 19.84
C LYS A 123 0.91 21.10 20.86
N LEU A 124 0.82 19.87 20.34
CA LEU A 124 0.96 18.68 21.16
C LEU A 124 2.25 18.83 21.98
N PRO A 125 2.25 18.56 23.29
CA PRO A 125 3.47 18.39 24.05
C PRO A 125 4.25 17.26 23.38
N SER A 126 5.22 17.61 22.55
CA SER A 126 5.88 16.68 21.67
C SER A 126 6.79 15.77 22.49
N SER A 127 6.38 14.52 22.64
CA SER A 127 7.32 13.42 22.75
C SER A 127 6.86 12.29 21.84
N VAL A 128 7.06 12.49 20.54
CA VAL A 128 7.03 11.38 19.58
C VAL A 128 8.33 10.61 19.82
N GLN A 129 8.30 9.63 20.73
CA GLN A 129 9.36 8.65 20.84
C GLN A 129 9.39 7.87 19.51
N PRO A 130 10.55 7.75 18.83
CA PRO A 130 10.63 6.97 17.61
C PRO A 130 10.27 5.52 17.93
N ILE A 131 9.30 4.96 17.20
CA ILE A 131 9.00 3.53 17.25
C ILE A 131 10.19 2.82 16.62
N THR A 132 11.11 2.34 17.45
CA THR A 132 12.18 1.45 17.02
C THR A 132 11.56 0.11 16.65
N THR A 133 11.24 -0.07 15.37
CA THR A 133 10.91 -1.39 14.85
C THR A 133 12.19 -2.22 14.87
N SER A 134 12.35 -3.08 15.88
CA SER A 134 13.39 -4.11 15.87
C SER A 134 13.00 -5.15 14.81
N PHE A 135 13.44 -4.91 13.57
CA PHE A 135 13.26 -5.85 12.48
C PHE A 135 14.28 -7.00 12.68
N ASN A 136 13.82 -8.12 13.26
CA ASN A 136 14.68 -9.27 13.52
C ASN A 136 14.73 -10.15 12.25
N MET A 137 15.65 -9.85 11.32
CA MET A 137 15.93 -10.68 10.13
C MET A 137 16.85 -11.85 10.47
N ASN A 138 16.44 -12.78 11.34
CA ASN A 138 17.11 -14.06 11.49
C ASN A 138 16.11 -15.20 11.33
N MET A 139 15.69 -15.42 10.08
CA MET A 139 15.10 -16.68 9.64
C MET A 139 15.63 -17.01 8.24
N PHE A 140 16.88 -17.49 8.21
CA PHE A 140 17.43 -18.32 7.14
C PHE A 140 18.06 -19.54 7.79
#